data_AF-A0A1C4YTP9-F1
#
_entry.id   AF-A0A1C4YTP9-F1
#
_cell.length_a   1.000
_cell.length_b   1.000
_cell.length_c   1.000
_cell.angle_alpha   90.00
_cell.angle_beta   90.00
_cell.angle_gamma   90.00
#
_symmetry.space_group_name_H-M   'P 1'
#
loop_
_entity.id
_entity.type
_entity.pdbx_description
1 polymer ?
#
loop_
_entity_poly.entity_id
_entity_poly.type
_entity_poly.pdbx_seq_one_letter_code
_entity_poly.pdbx_strand_id
1 'polypeptide(L)'
;MDEMGLKGMPAPNNPTIDAFDPVTGTATSIKTKALHEGFYNGKALQTELRRDVRKLERYEGKTFGDAVINKDDIRHRQLIVGIPSGTVSNEQYAAMVDGYRYGLKRQVDVIYVIVK
;
A
#
# COMPACT_ATOMS: atom_id res chain seq x y z
N MET A 1 -2.21 -26.79 19.50
CA MET A 1 -3.23 -26.28 18.58
C MET A 1 -2.77 -24.86 18.31
N ASP A 2 -2.01 -24.71 17.24
CA ASP A 2 -1.08 -23.59 17.07
C ASP A 2 -1.87 -22.35 16.64
N GLU A 3 -1.90 -21.34 17.51
CA GLU A 3 -2.57 -20.05 17.31
C GLU A 3 -1.81 -19.15 16.32
N MET A 4 -1.32 -19.69 15.19
CA MET A 4 -0.53 -18.92 14.20
C MET A 4 -1.25 -18.68 12.87
N GLY A 5 -2.58 -18.48 12.91
CA GLY A 5 -3.35 -18.23 11.69
C GLY A 5 -4.74 -17.67 11.94
N LEU A 6 -4.84 -16.51 12.61
CA LEU A 6 -6.13 -15.79 12.65
C LEU A 6 -6.51 -15.40 11.22
N LYS A 7 -7.70 -15.82 10.77
CA LYS A 7 -8.23 -15.49 9.44
C LYS A 7 -8.18 -13.98 9.23
N GLY A 8 -7.41 -13.55 8.23
CA GLY A 8 -7.23 -12.14 7.88
C GLY A 8 -5.98 -11.47 8.46
N MET A 9 -5.21 -12.13 9.33
CA MET A 9 -3.89 -11.63 9.73
C MET A 9 -2.87 -11.95 8.62
N PRO A 10 -2.28 -10.97 7.94
CA PRO A 10 -1.27 -11.25 6.92
C PRO A 10 -0.01 -11.82 7.57
N ALA A 11 0.58 -12.83 6.91
CA ALA A 11 1.88 -13.34 7.33
C ALA A 11 2.96 -12.26 7.13
N PRO A 12 3.99 -12.18 8.00
CA PRO A 12 5.05 -11.17 7.90
C PRO A 12 5.78 -11.10 6.55
N ASN A 13 5.72 -12.18 5.76
CA ASN A 13 6.37 -12.28 4.45
C ASN A 13 5.40 -12.09 3.26
N ASN A 14 4.16 -11.61 3.49
CA ASN A 14 3.28 -11.22 2.39
C ASN A 14 3.88 -9.98 1.69
N PRO A 15 4.30 -10.07 0.41
CA PRO A 15 5.04 -9.00 -0.25
C PRO A 15 4.14 -7.82 -0.67
N THR A 16 2.81 -7.95 -0.56
CA THR A 16 1.86 -6.97 -1.10
C THR A 16 0.87 -6.45 -0.05
N ILE A 17 0.27 -7.32 0.76
CA ILE A 17 -0.74 -6.94 1.76
C ILE A 17 -0.13 -6.96 3.14
N ASP A 18 -0.15 -5.79 3.79
CA ASP A 18 0.41 -5.56 5.12
C ASP A 18 -0.69 -5.59 6.20
N ALA A 19 -1.95 -5.36 5.83
CA ALA A 19 -3.12 -5.56 6.70
C ALA A 19 -4.35 -5.98 5.88
N PHE A 20 -5.20 -6.85 6.45
CA PHE A 20 -6.50 -7.18 5.86
C PHE A 20 -7.59 -7.12 6.93
N ASP A 21 -8.62 -6.34 6.68
CA ASP A 21 -9.83 -6.30 7.51
C ASP A 21 -10.90 -7.21 6.91
N PRO A 22 -11.18 -8.38 7.51
CA PRO A 22 -12.17 -9.32 6.98
C PRO A 22 -13.62 -8.84 7.12
N VAL A 23 -13.90 -7.83 7.97
CA VAL A 23 -15.27 -7.31 8.16
C VAL A 23 -15.65 -6.41 6.97
N THR A 24 -14.76 -5.51 6.59
CA THR A 24 -14.98 -4.61 5.45
C THR A 24 -14.49 -5.19 4.12
N GLY A 25 -13.61 -6.19 4.15
CA GLY A 25 -12.93 -6.73 2.97
C GLY A 25 -11.84 -5.79 2.45
N THR A 26 -11.22 -5.00 3.32
CA THR A 26 -10.21 -4.00 2.94
C THR A 26 -8.82 -4.62 2.99
N ALA A 27 -8.18 -4.71 1.82
CA ALA A 27 -6.80 -5.13 1.68
C ALA A 27 -5.87 -3.90 1.60
N THR A 28 -4.99 -3.78 2.59
CA THR A 28 -4.16 -2.60 2.78
C THR A 28 -2.69 -2.94 2.57
N SER A 29 -2.04 -2.18 1.70
CA SER A 29 -0.59 -2.13 1.57
C SER A 29 -0.07 -0.87 2.27
N ILE A 30 0.93 -1.00 3.13
CA ILE A 30 1.56 0.09 3.86
C ILE A 30 2.98 0.22 3.35
N LYS A 31 3.36 1.42 2.93
CA LYS A 31 4.70 1.73 2.42
C LYS A 31 5.20 3.02 3.03
N THR A 32 6.46 3.06 3.43
CA THR A 32 7.11 4.31 3.90
C THR A 32 8.05 4.81 2.83
N LYS A 33 8.02 6.12 2.54
CA LYS A 33 8.90 6.77 1.56
C LYS A 33 9.71 7.86 2.27
N ALA A 34 11.02 7.66 2.36
CA ALA A 34 11.94 8.65 2.91
C ALA A 34 12.15 9.79 1.89
N LEU A 35 11.59 10.97 2.16
CA LEU A 35 11.62 12.11 1.24
C LEU A 35 12.74 13.14 1.55
N HIS A 36 13.32 13.10 2.75
CA HIS A 36 14.26 14.09 3.30
C HIS A 36 15.71 13.92 2.81
N GLU A 37 16.09 12.75 2.29
CA GLU A 37 17.50 12.42 1.98
C GLU A 37 17.82 12.33 0.48
N GLY A 38 16.93 12.83 -0.39
CA GLY A 38 17.10 12.70 -1.84
C GLY A 38 16.95 11.27 -2.37
N PHE A 39 16.60 10.30 -1.51
CA PHE A 39 16.35 8.89 -1.86
C PHE A 39 15.29 8.77 -2.97
N TYR A 40 14.31 9.66 -2.95
CA TYR A 40 13.32 9.81 -4.01
C TYR A 40 13.31 11.23 -4.58
N ASN A 41 13.81 11.38 -5.81
CA ASN A 41 13.41 12.50 -6.66
C ASN A 41 11.96 12.33 -7.15
N GLY A 42 11.35 13.38 -7.72
CA GLY A 42 9.94 13.33 -8.14
C GLY A 42 9.63 12.18 -9.11
N LYS A 43 10.50 11.93 -10.09
CA LYS A 43 10.32 10.85 -11.08
C LYS A 43 10.41 9.46 -10.44
N ALA A 44 11.38 9.25 -9.54
CA ALA A 44 11.56 8.00 -8.82
C ALA A 44 10.35 7.74 -7.91
N LEU A 45 9.90 8.75 -7.16
CA LEU A 45 8.71 8.66 -6.31
C LEU A 45 7.47 8.30 -7.13
N GLN A 46 7.26 8.98 -8.26
CA GLN A 46 6.13 8.72 -9.15
C GLN A 46 6.13 7.27 -9.65
N THR A 47 7.29 6.79 -10.09
CA THR A 47 7.45 5.43 -10.61
C THR A 47 7.12 4.39 -9.53
N GLU A 48 7.62 4.61 -8.32
CA GLU A 48 7.38 3.74 -7.19
C GLU A 48 5.90 3.72 -6.75
N LEU A 49 5.27 4.89 -6.62
CA LEU A 49 3.85 4.98 -6.27
C LEU A 49 2.97 4.26 -7.28
N ARG A 50 3.23 4.44 -8.59
CA ARG A 50 2.49 3.74 -9.65
C ARG A 50 2.73 2.23 -9.61
N ARG A 51 3.96 1.80 -9.30
CA ARG A 51 4.32 0.38 -9.16
C ARG A 51 3.56 -0.24 -7.99
N ASP A 52 3.51 0.44 -6.84
CA ASP A 52 2.83 -0.05 -5.64
C ASP A 52 1.31 -0.14 -5.88
N VAL A 53 0.70 0.87 -6.51
CA VAL A 53 -0.71 0.82 -6.95
C VAL A 53 -0.98 -0.36 -7.88
N ARG A 54 -0.14 -0.58 -8.91
CA ARG A 54 -0.32 -1.71 -9.85
C ARG A 54 -0.20 -3.07 -9.17
N LYS A 55 0.72 -3.21 -8.21
CA LYS A 55 0.88 -4.45 -7.45
C LYS A 55 -0.39 -4.76 -6.65
N LEU A 56 -0.96 -3.74 -6.01
CA LEU A 56 -2.16 -3.90 -5.20
C LEU A 56 -3.42 -4.14 -6.05
N GLU A 57 -3.57 -3.41 -7.15
CA GLU A 57 -4.64 -3.63 -8.13
C GLU A 57 -4.68 -5.08 -8.60
N ARG A 58 -3.52 -5.62 -9.00
CA ARG A 58 -3.37 -6.98 -9.54
C ARG A 58 -3.35 -8.08 -8.47
N TYR A 59 -3.50 -7.73 -7.19
CA TYR A 59 -3.50 -8.73 -6.14
C TYR A 59 -4.82 -9.52 -6.19
N GLU A 60 -4.70 -10.81 -6.47
CA GLU A 60 -5.82 -11.76 -6.63
C GLU A 60 -6.00 -12.66 -5.40
N GLY A 61 -5.47 -12.26 -4.26
CA GLY A 61 -5.40 -13.15 -3.11
C GLY A 61 -4.23 -14.14 -3.21
N LYS A 62 -3.81 -14.65 -2.05
CA LYS A 62 -2.72 -15.60 -1.91
C LYS A 62 -2.74 -16.21 -0.52
N THR A 63 -2.25 -17.44 -0.42
CA THR A 63 -1.97 -18.13 0.84
C THR A 63 -0.52 -17.87 1.25
N PHE A 64 -0.30 -17.42 2.48
CA PHE A 64 1.02 -17.25 3.08
C PHE A 64 1.04 -17.91 4.46
N GLY A 65 1.76 -19.03 4.59
CA GLY A 65 1.64 -19.87 5.79
C GLY A 65 0.18 -20.33 5.96
N ASP A 66 -0.37 -20.14 7.15
CA ASP A 66 -1.76 -20.47 7.47
C ASP A 66 -2.75 -19.32 7.18
N ALA A 67 -2.24 -18.16 6.76
CA ALA A 67 -3.06 -17.00 6.42
C ALA A 67 -3.51 -17.05 4.95
N VAL A 68 -4.82 -17.13 4.72
CA VAL A 68 -5.43 -17.07 3.38
C VAL A 68 -6.19 -15.76 3.23
N ILE A 69 -5.83 -14.97 2.21
CA ILE A 69 -6.64 -13.86 1.72
C ILE A 69 -7.12 -14.27 0.33
N ASN A 70 -8.41 -14.56 0.17
CA ASN A 70 -8.96 -14.91 -1.14
C ASN A 70 -9.30 -13.65 -1.93
N LYS A 71 -9.29 -13.75 -3.26
CA LYS A 71 -9.73 -12.68 -4.16
C LYS A 71 -11.12 -12.15 -3.80
N ASP A 72 -12.05 -13.06 -3.55
CA ASP A 72 -13.46 -12.76 -3.35
C ASP A 72 -13.75 -12.08 -2.01
N ASP A 73 -12.81 -12.19 -1.07
CA ASP A 73 -12.88 -11.48 0.21
C ASP A 73 -12.40 -10.01 0.09
N ILE A 74 -11.76 -9.64 -1.03
CA ILE A 74 -11.21 -8.28 -1.25
C ILE A 74 -12.23 -7.39 -1.95
N ARG A 75 -12.88 -6.52 -1.17
CA ARG A 75 -13.86 -5.54 -1.63
C ARG A 75 -13.26 -4.16 -1.86
N HIS A 76 -12.26 -3.80 -1.05
CA HIS A 76 -11.58 -2.51 -1.11
C HIS A 76 -10.06 -2.71 -1.12
N ARG A 77 -9.36 -1.85 -1.84
CA ARG A 77 -7.90 -1.84 -1.93
C ARG A 77 -7.38 -0.48 -1.48
N GLN A 78 -6.47 -0.49 -0.51
CA GLN A 78 -5.90 0.72 0.05
C GLN A 78 -4.37 0.67 0.05
N LEU A 79 -3.74 1.74 -0.39
CA LEU A 79 -2.31 1.98 -0.27
C LEU A 79 -2.11 3.15 0.72
N ILE A 80 -1.62 2.83 1.91
CA ILE A 80 -1.18 3.84 2.89
C ILE A 80 0.29 4.14 2.63
N VAL A 81 0.61 5.40 2.40
CA VAL A 81 1.97 5.89 2.18
C VAL A 81 2.38 6.77 3.35
N GLY A 82 3.25 6.23 4.20
CA GLY A 82 3.93 7.00 5.23
C GLY A 82 4.96 7.93 4.60
N ILE A 83 4.79 9.23 4.81
CA ILE A 83 5.75 10.26 4.44
C ILE A 83 6.23 10.97 5.70
N PRO A 84 7.51 11.35 5.77
CA PRO A 84 8.02 12.18 6.85
C PRO A 84 7.34 13.54 6.96
N SER A 85 7.32 14.09 8.17
CA SER A 85 7.12 15.52 8.35
C SER A 85 8.28 16.35 7.76
N GLY A 86 7.98 17.58 7.33
CA GLY A 86 8.96 18.50 6.76
C GLY A 86 8.60 18.97 5.35
N THR A 87 9.57 19.63 4.71
CA THR A 87 9.38 20.20 3.37
C THR A 87 9.55 19.13 2.30
N VAL A 88 8.59 19.05 1.38
CA VAL A 88 8.68 18.27 0.14
C VAL A 88 8.96 19.19 -1.03
N SER A 89 9.73 18.73 -2.02
CA SER A 89 9.93 19.49 -3.25
C SER A 89 8.65 19.53 -4.09
N ASN A 90 8.51 20.53 -4.97
CA ASN A 90 7.38 20.64 -5.89
C ASN A 90 7.21 19.38 -6.76
N GLU A 91 8.32 18.76 -7.18
CA GLU A 91 8.30 17.53 -7.98
C GLU A 91 7.84 16.31 -7.17
N GLN A 92 8.24 16.22 -5.89
CA GLN A 92 7.78 15.16 -4.99
C GLN A 92 6.27 15.30 -4.73
N TYR A 93 5.80 16.53 -4.48
CA TYR A 93 4.37 16.79 -4.32
C TYR A 93 3.58 16.46 -5.58
N ALA A 94 4.08 16.85 -6.76
CA ALA A 94 3.46 16.49 -8.04
C ALA A 94 3.39 14.96 -8.24
N ALA A 95 4.43 14.23 -7.85
CA ALA A 95 4.44 12.77 -7.87
C ALA A 95 3.42 12.16 -6.92
N MET A 96 3.23 12.74 -5.72
CA MET A 96 2.20 12.31 -4.78
C MET A 96 0.78 12.52 -5.34
N VAL A 97 0.53 13.69 -5.94
CA VAL A 97 -0.75 13.99 -6.60
C VAL A 97 -1.01 13.04 -7.77
N ASP A 98 0.02 12.73 -8.57
CA ASP A 98 -0.09 11.74 -9.63
C ASP A 98 -0.39 10.35 -9.09
N GLY A 99 0.30 9.91 -8.03
CA GLY A 99 0.05 8.64 -7.36
C GLY A 99 -1.40 8.51 -6.87
N TYR A 100 -1.92 9.56 -6.24
CA TYR A 100 -3.32 9.63 -5.78
C TYR A 100 -4.31 9.46 -6.94
N ARG A 101 -4.15 10.28 -7.99
CA ARG A 101 -5.01 10.22 -9.18
C ARG A 101 -4.90 8.87 -9.91
N TYR A 102 -3.70 8.29 -9.93
CA TYR A 102 -3.45 6.99 -10.56
C TYR A 102 -4.14 5.86 -9.78
N GLY A 103 -4.13 5.92 -8.45
CA GLY A 103 -4.86 5.02 -7.57
C GLY A 103 -6.37 5.07 -7.82
N LEU A 104 -6.98 6.25 -7.80
CA LEU A 104 -8.41 6.43 -8.06
C LEU A 104 -8.86 5.80 -9.38
N LYS A 105 -8.08 6.01 -10.45
CA LYS A 105 -8.35 5.42 -11.78
C LYS A 105 -8.30 3.88 -11.79
N ARG A 106 -7.63 3.27 -10.82
CA ARG A 106 -7.45 1.82 -10.67
C ARG A 106 -8.21 1.24 -9.48
N GLN A 107 -9.13 2.00 -8.89
CA GLN A 107 -9.90 1.57 -7.71
C GLN A 107 -9.00 1.16 -6.53
N VAL A 108 -7.88 1.87 -6.38
CA VAL A 108 -6.99 1.77 -5.22
C VAL A 108 -7.01 3.12 -4.49
N ASP A 109 -7.47 3.12 -3.25
CA ASP A 109 -7.46 4.30 -2.40
C ASP A 109 -6.03 4.57 -1.91
N VAL A 110 -5.46 5.72 -2.26
CA VAL A 110 -4.09 6.09 -1.87
C VAL A 110 -4.18 7.15 -0.78
N ILE A 111 -3.72 6.82 0.42
CA ILE A 111 -3.74 7.71 1.58
C ILE A 111 -2.31 8.07 1.96
N TYR A 112 -1.99 9.36 2.01
CA TYR A 112 -0.72 9.82 2.56
C TYR A 112 -0.88 10.13 4.05
N VAL A 113 0.01 9.57 4.87
CA VAL A 113 0.05 9.83 6.31
C VAL A 113 1.38 10.46 6.68
N ILE A 114 1.34 11.53 7.47
CA ILE A 114 2.55 12.21 7.96
C ILE A 114 3.05 11.47 9.20
N VAL A 115 4.27 10.94 9.12
CA VAL A 115 5.01 10.30 10.20
C VAL A 115 5.89 11.37 10.85
N LYS A 116 5.68 11.58 12.15
CA LYS A 116 6.41 12.57 12.97
C LYS A 116 7.68 11.99 13.54
#